data_AF-A0A3L7T1J6-F1
#
_entry.id   AF-A0A3L7T1J6-F1
#
_cell.length_a   1.000
_cell.length_b   1.000
_cell.length_c   1.000
_cell.angle_alpha   90.00
_cell.angle_beta   90.00
_cell.angle_gamma   90.00
#
_symmetry.space_group_name_H-M   'P 1'
#
loop_
_entity.id
_entity.type
_entity.pdbx_description
1 polymer ?
#
loop_
_entity_poly.entity_id
_entity_poly.type
_entity_poly.pdbx_seq_one_letter_code
_entity_poly.pdbx_strand_id
1 'polypeptide(L)'
;MLNQLWRVLLVVVSDFFVLATLLMGLFSTVALSTAAHGASFTQVAAQTEHLPRVLKRDLPLLDRVLSLDDAQRSIVEMLLEDAESMGANHEALVALRDNLSAVLSDSQRAQLPEVWRVVFRERMESAGAIGGEAVDLGALARALMRGATAENLDAAVTAYRVELDPLLDARTNAEGGDAIALLRIRLSIRTVNDRALDAIAAAIPEAMAASFRSEALAKAYPSAFAPSAALSSLDRLLRELPTDQLRALQTDAQLRYSEICTRGVAAIRQRDAARADSVDALAVAEEAVANAESAYDEFERWLLKRTAESAAAEALVATEAGKLILAQSKALEQAIEKGSDHPWTDQRATLMRFDANGDGAIDEAEGSAALTAFSQTAGRRQHKKL
;
A
#
# COMPACT_ATOMS: atom_id res chain seq x y z
N MET A 1 -22.18 63.64 -3.05
CA MET A 1 -21.26 62.57 -3.49
C MET A 1 -20.42 61.95 -2.37
N LEU A 2 -20.00 62.70 -1.34
CA LEU A 2 -19.20 62.15 -0.21
C LEU A 2 -19.92 61.05 0.60
N ASN A 3 -21.24 61.12 0.80
CA ASN A 3 -21.98 60.13 1.60
C ASN A 3 -22.20 58.76 0.93
N GLN A 4 -22.04 58.65 -0.39
CA GLN A 4 -22.14 57.34 -1.06
C GLN A 4 -20.82 56.58 -1.05
N LEU A 5 -19.68 57.28 -1.13
CA LEU A 5 -18.36 56.66 -1.01
C LEU A 5 -18.14 56.04 0.38
N TRP A 6 -18.65 56.66 1.45
CA TRP A 6 -18.57 56.09 2.80
C TRP A 6 -19.40 54.83 2.97
N ARG A 7 -20.56 54.72 2.31
CA ARG A 7 -21.39 53.49 2.39
C ARG A 7 -20.78 52.33 1.62
N VAL A 8 -20.15 52.57 0.48
CA VAL A 8 -19.44 51.52 -0.26
C VAL A 8 -18.18 51.07 0.48
N LEU A 9 -17.43 52.00 1.10
CA LEU A 9 -16.26 51.65 1.90
C LEU A 9 -16.63 50.83 3.15
N LEU A 10 -17.76 51.14 3.81
CA LEU A 10 -18.21 50.41 5.00
C LEU A 10 -18.73 49.01 4.68
N VAL A 11 -19.34 48.80 3.51
CA VAL A 11 -19.78 47.48 3.05
C VAL A 11 -18.57 46.62 2.65
N VAL A 12 -17.58 47.17 1.93
CA VAL A 12 -16.38 46.43 1.55
C VAL A 12 -15.50 46.06 2.76
N VAL A 13 -15.40 46.93 3.77
CA VAL A 13 -14.66 46.63 5.01
C VAL A 13 -15.41 45.65 5.91
N SER A 14 -16.75 45.71 5.92
CA SER A 14 -17.61 44.73 6.60
C SER A 14 -17.47 43.34 5.99
N ASP A 15 -17.52 43.23 4.66
CA ASP A 15 -17.43 41.94 3.96
C ASP A 15 -16.03 41.33 4.06
N PHE A 16 -14.97 42.15 4.10
CA PHE A 16 -13.61 41.66 4.39
C PHE A 16 -13.44 41.17 5.82
N PHE A 17 -14.08 41.81 6.81
CA PHE A 17 -14.02 41.34 8.20
C PHE A 17 -14.83 40.05 8.39
N VAL A 18 -16.01 39.92 7.76
CA VAL A 18 -16.79 38.67 7.80
C VAL A 18 -16.04 37.53 7.11
N LEU A 19 -15.40 37.78 5.95
CA LEU A 19 -14.60 36.75 5.26
C LEU A 19 -13.34 36.35 6.07
N ALA A 20 -12.69 37.28 6.76
CA ALA A 20 -11.52 37.00 7.61
C ALA A 20 -11.89 36.22 8.89
N THR A 21 -13.06 36.47 9.50
CA THR A 21 -13.55 35.65 10.62
C THR A 21 -14.10 34.29 10.18
N LEU A 22 -14.61 34.15 8.95
CA LEU A 22 -15.05 32.85 8.42
C LEU A 22 -13.88 31.97 7.94
N LEU A 23 -12.75 32.58 7.51
CA LEU A 23 -11.53 31.83 7.19
C LEU A 23 -10.68 31.46 8.42
N MET A 24 -10.75 32.22 9.52
CA MET A 24 -10.07 31.84 10.78
C MET A 24 -10.90 30.90 11.66
N GLY A 25 -12.21 30.76 11.43
CA GLY A 25 -13.10 29.86 12.17
C GLY A 25 -13.14 28.40 11.68
N LEU A 26 -12.52 28.09 10.54
CA LEU A 26 -12.51 26.75 9.94
C LEU A 26 -11.18 25.98 10.11
N PHE A 27 -10.18 26.57 10.79
CA PHE A 27 -8.86 25.96 10.99
C PHE A 27 -8.47 25.73 12.47
N SER A 28 -9.42 25.79 13.41
CA SER A 28 -9.13 25.64 14.84
C SER A 28 -9.97 24.57 15.56
N THR A 29 -10.00 23.33 15.07
CA THR A 29 -10.38 22.13 15.88
C THR A 29 -9.74 20.82 15.39
N VAL A 30 -8.54 20.84 14.78
CA VAL A 30 -7.74 19.62 14.59
C VAL A 30 -6.40 19.81 15.27
N ALA A 31 -6.43 19.93 16.59
CA ALA A 31 -5.26 19.84 17.43
C ALA A 31 -5.61 19.00 18.66
N LEU A 32 -4.96 17.84 18.72
CA LEU A 32 -4.80 16.94 19.87
C LEU A 32 -6.04 16.20 20.38
N SER A 33 -6.36 15.09 19.73
CA SER A 33 -6.80 13.88 20.45
C SER A 33 -6.00 12.62 20.04
N THR A 34 -4.75 12.82 19.61
CA THR A 34 -3.81 11.73 19.27
C THR A 34 -3.06 11.18 20.50
N ALA A 35 -3.21 11.78 21.69
CA ALA A 35 -2.53 11.32 22.90
C ALA A 35 -3.35 10.37 23.80
N ALA A 36 -4.67 10.24 23.59
CA ALA A 36 -5.53 9.45 24.49
C ALA A 36 -5.78 8.01 24.03
N HIS A 37 -5.52 7.66 22.76
CA HIS A 37 -5.73 6.30 22.24
C HIS A 37 -4.47 5.42 22.23
N GLY A 38 -3.29 6.00 22.46
CA GLY A 38 -2.04 5.24 22.58
C GLY A 38 -1.91 4.43 23.88
N ALA A 39 -2.66 4.80 24.93
CA ALA A 39 -2.64 4.13 26.22
C ALA A 39 -3.46 2.82 26.26
N SER A 40 -4.30 2.56 25.26
CA SER A 40 -5.16 1.37 25.24
C SER A 40 -4.46 0.10 24.73
N PHE A 41 -3.32 0.23 24.02
CA PHE A 41 -2.68 -0.90 23.36
C PHE A 41 -1.75 -1.70 24.29
N THR A 42 -1.16 -1.04 25.30
CA THR A 42 -0.16 -1.65 26.19
C THR A 42 -0.73 -2.32 27.43
N GLN A 43 -1.97 -2.01 27.85
CA GLN A 43 -2.55 -2.57 29.09
C GLN A 43 -3.29 -3.90 28.93
N VAL A 44 -3.73 -4.27 27.72
CA VAL A 44 -4.47 -5.54 27.48
C VAL A 44 -3.52 -6.72 27.22
N ALA A 45 -2.30 -6.48 26.75
CA ALA A 45 -1.39 -7.54 26.26
C ALA A 45 -0.64 -8.32 27.35
N ALA A 46 -0.76 -7.95 28.63
CA ALA A 46 0.16 -8.46 29.66
C ALA A 46 -0.13 -9.87 30.19
N GLN A 47 -1.27 -10.53 29.87
CA GLN A 47 -1.62 -11.80 30.55
C GLN A 47 -2.30 -12.90 29.71
N THR A 48 -2.62 -12.68 28.44
CA THR A 48 -3.26 -13.72 27.62
C THR A 48 -2.40 -14.07 26.40
N GLU A 49 -1.96 -15.32 26.34
CA GLU A 49 -1.40 -15.90 25.13
C GLU A 49 -2.46 -15.79 24.02
N HIS A 50 -2.12 -15.10 22.94
CA HIS A 50 -3.01 -15.03 21.77
C HIS A 50 -2.92 -16.33 20.98
N LEU A 51 -4.03 -17.05 20.90
CA LEU A 51 -4.19 -18.25 20.08
C LEU A 51 -5.02 -17.89 18.85
N PRO A 52 -4.48 -18.04 17.63
CA PRO A 52 -5.25 -17.76 16.44
C PRO A 52 -6.40 -18.76 16.35
N ARG A 53 -7.52 -18.35 15.77
CA ARG A 53 -8.57 -19.33 15.43
C ARG A 53 -8.03 -20.31 14.39
N VAL A 54 -8.12 -21.59 14.72
CA VAL A 54 -7.71 -22.73 13.88
C VAL A 54 -8.93 -23.59 13.61
N LEU A 55 -9.11 -23.94 12.35
CA LEU A 55 -10.23 -24.70 11.83
C LEU A 55 -9.74 -26.03 11.23
N LYS A 56 -10.62 -26.98 10.99
CA LYS A 56 -10.34 -28.26 10.32
C LYS A 56 -9.65 -28.04 8.97
N ARG A 57 -10.02 -26.98 8.24
CA ARG A 57 -9.37 -26.60 6.96
C ARG A 57 -7.88 -26.29 7.11
N ASP A 58 -7.42 -25.93 8.31
CA ASP A 58 -6.03 -25.57 8.59
C ASP A 58 -5.16 -26.81 8.94
N LEU A 59 -5.76 -28.01 9.05
CA LEU A 59 -5.05 -29.27 9.31
C LEU A 59 -3.82 -29.49 8.38
N PRO A 60 -3.89 -29.21 7.06
CA PRO A 60 -2.71 -29.34 6.20
C PRO A 60 -1.54 -28.42 6.60
N LEU A 61 -1.81 -27.25 7.19
CA LEU A 61 -0.78 -26.34 7.68
C LEU A 61 -0.13 -26.86 8.96
N LEU A 62 -0.95 -27.40 9.88
CA LEU A 62 -0.49 -28.06 11.11
C LEU A 62 0.41 -29.24 10.76
N ASP A 63 -0.06 -30.09 9.86
CA ASP A 63 0.68 -31.25 9.36
C ASP A 63 2.00 -30.86 8.71
N ARG A 64 2.00 -29.84 7.84
CA ARG A 64 3.22 -29.35 7.19
C ARG A 64 4.31 -28.92 8.18
N VAL A 65 3.93 -28.29 9.30
CA VAL A 65 4.89 -27.80 10.29
C VAL A 65 5.29 -28.91 11.26
N LEU A 66 4.31 -29.63 11.81
CA LEU A 66 4.52 -30.62 12.86
C LEU A 66 4.94 -32.00 12.34
N SER A 67 4.80 -32.25 11.04
CA SER A 67 5.04 -33.56 10.41
C SER A 67 4.28 -34.66 11.17
N LEU A 68 2.96 -34.56 11.21
CA LEU A 68 2.12 -35.48 11.99
C LEU A 68 2.15 -36.86 11.34
N ASP A 69 2.22 -37.92 12.16
CA ASP A 69 1.95 -39.27 11.66
C ASP A 69 0.44 -39.50 11.46
N ASP A 70 0.05 -40.59 10.79
CA ASP A 70 -1.35 -40.87 10.47
C ASP A 70 -2.26 -40.95 11.70
N ALA A 71 -1.74 -41.49 12.81
CA ALA A 71 -2.50 -41.62 14.05
C ALA A 71 -2.68 -40.26 14.73
N GLN A 72 -1.60 -39.48 14.85
CA GLN A 72 -1.63 -38.11 15.34
C GLN A 72 -2.55 -37.24 14.49
N ARG A 73 -2.47 -37.33 13.16
CA ARG A 73 -3.31 -36.58 12.23
C ARG A 73 -4.79 -36.81 12.49
N SER A 74 -5.20 -38.07 12.65
CA SER A 74 -6.59 -38.42 12.95
C SER A 74 -7.06 -37.84 14.29
N ILE A 75 -6.21 -37.86 15.32
CA ILE A 75 -6.52 -37.26 16.62
C ILE A 75 -6.63 -35.74 16.50
N VAL A 76 -5.69 -35.07 15.84
CA VAL A 76 -5.71 -33.62 15.62
C VAL A 76 -6.95 -33.20 14.84
N GLU A 77 -7.35 -33.96 13.82
CA GLU A 77 -8.59 -33.69 13.08
C GLU A 77 -9.82 -33.72 13.99
N MET A 78 -9.95 -34.73 14.85
CA MET A 78 -11.06 -34.79 15.82
C MET A 78 -11.02 -33.62 16.82
N LEU A 79 -9.83 -33.23 17.29
CA LEU A 79 -9.69 -32.08 18.20
C LEU A 79 -10.09 -30.76 17.54
N LEU A 80 -9.79 -30.59 16.24
CA LEU A 80 -10.21 -29.41 15.48
C LEU A 80 -11.73 -29.39 15.30
N GLU A 81 -12.35 -30.53 14.99
CA GLU A 81 -13.81 -30.65 14.89
C GLU A 81 -14.51 -30.32 16.23
N ASP A 82 -13.96 -30.81 17.33
CA ASP A 82 -14.49 -30.52 18.67
C ASP A 82 -14.41 -29.01 18.98
N ALA A 83 -13.25 -28.40 18.76
CA ALA A 83 -13.05 -26.97 18.96
C ALA A 83 -14.00 -26.14 18.07
N GLU A 84 -14.20 -26.53 16.81
CA GLU A 84 -15.16 -25.91 15.90
C GLU A 84 -16.60 -26.03 16.39
N SER A 85 -16.99 -27.21 16.90
CA SER A 85 -18.34 -27.46 17.42
C SER A 85 -18.67 -26.59 18.65
N MET A 86 -17.65 -26.26 19.45
CA MET A 86 -17.72 -25.32 20.57
C MET A 86 -17.71 -23.84 20.13
N GLY A 87 -17.69 -23.58 18.82
CA GLY A 87 -17.67 -22.24 18.22
C GLY A 87 -16.28 -21.65 18.06
N ALA A 88 -15.21 -22.42 18.33
CA ALA A 88 -13.81 -22.00 18.29
C ALA A 88 -13.54 -20.70 19.05
N ASN A 89 -14.18 -20.57 20.22
CA ASN A 89 -13.95 -19.47 21.15
C ASN A 89 -12.62 -19.64 21.89
N HIS A 90 -12.19 -18.63 22.68
CA HIS A 90 -10.91 -18.67 23.38
C HIS A 90 -10.75 -19.90 24.29
N GLU A 91 -11.80 -20.29 25.01
CA GLU A 91 -11.79 -21.46 25.89
C GLU A 91 -11.57 -22.76 25.10
N ALA A 92 -12.27 -22.93 23.97
CA ALA A 92 -12.09 -24.05 23.07
C ALA A 92 -10.68 -24.09 22.46
N LEU A 93 -10.10 -22.93 22.11
CA LEU A 93 -8.74 -22.85 21.58
C LEU A 93 -7.68 -23.17 22.64
N VAL A 94 -7.88 -22.76 23.89
CA VAL A 94 -7.03 -23.14 25.02
C VAL A 94 -7.10 -24.66 25.26
N ALA A 95 -8.31 -25.23 25.28
CA ALA A 95 -8.49 -26.67 25.40
C ALA A 95 -7.84 -27.44 24.23
N LEU A 96 -8.00 -26.95 23.00
CA LEU A 96 -7.33 -27.49 21.82
C LEU A 96 -5.81 -27.49 21.99
N ARG A 97 -5.20 -26.35 22.38
CA ARG A 97 -3.75 -26.25 22.62
C ARG A 97 -3.27 -27.26 23.66
N ASP A 98 -3.99 -27.40 24.76
CA ASP A 98 -3.62 -28.30 25.85
C ASP A 98 -3.74 -29.77 25.42
N ASN A 99 -4.80 -30.12 24.68
CA ASN A 99 -4.98 -31.45 24.11
C ASN A 99 -3.93 -31.77 23.04
N LEU A 100 -3.60 -30.82 22.16
CA LEU A 100 -2.48 -30.96 21.22
C LEU A 100 -1.17 -31.21 21.97
N SER A 101 -0.93 -30.49 23.06
CA SER A 101 0.26 -30.68 23.89
C SER A 101 0.32 -32.04 24.61
N ALA A 102 -0.78 -32.76 24.71
CA ALA A 102 -0.80 -34.13 25.23
C ALA A 102 -0.52 -35.18 24.14
N VAL A 103 -0.88 -34.88 22.88
CA VAL A 103 -0.75 -35.80 21.72
C VAL A 103 0.62 -35.68 21.05
N LEU A 104 1.20 -34.48 21.06
CA LEU A 104 2.43 -34.16 20.35
C LEU A 104 3.69 -34.53 21.15
N SER A 105 4.75 -34.92 20.44
CA SER A 105 6.10 -35.10 21.01
C SER A 105 6.71 -33.77 21.49
N ASP A 106 7.70 -33.80 22.37
CA ASP A 106 8.41 -32.61 22.86
C ASP A 106 8.93 -31.72 21.72
N SER A 107 9.50 -32.33 20.68
CA SER A 107 9.98 -31.62 19.49
C SER A 107 8.86 -30.93 18.71
N GLN A 108 7.69 -31.59 18.57
CA GLN A 108 6.53 -31.01 17.90
C GLN A 108 5.89 -29.90 18.75
N ARG A 109 5.81 -30.08 20.07
CA ARG A 109 5.28 -29.06 20.99
C ARG A 109 6.09 -27.76 20.93
N ALA A 110 7.41 -27.86 20.84
CA ALA A 110 8.28 -26.70 20.65
C ALA A 110 8.00 -25.91 19.35
N GLN A 111 7.32 -26.53 18.37
CA GLN A 111 6.97 -25.90 17.09
C GLN A 111 5.57 -25.28 17.06
N LEU A 112 4.72 -25.49 18.08
CA LEU A 112 3.37 -24.91 18.14
C LEU A 112 3.36 -23.38 17.92
N PRO A 113 4.30 -22.58 18.46
CA PRO A 113 4.35 -21.16 18.16
C PRO A 113 4.56 -20.83 16.67
N GLU A 114 5.24 -21.70 15.91
CA GLU A 114 5.38 -21.54 14.46
C GLU A 114 4.11 -21.97 13.72
N VAL A 115 3.43 -23.03 14.16
CA VAL A 115 2.12 -23.43 13.63
C VAL A 115 1.16 -22.24 13.67
N TRP A 116 1.02 -21.60 14.84
CA TRP A 116 0.15 -20.44 15.03
C TRP A 116 0.51 -19.28 14.09
N ARG A 117 1.81 -19.03 13.89
CA ARG A 117 2.29 -18.02 12.94
C ARG A 117 1.95 -18.37 11.50
N VAL A 118 2.10 -19.64 11.11
CA VAL A 118 1.80 -20.11 9.75
C VAL A 118 0.31 -20.02 9.45
N VAL A 119 -0.54 -20.48 10.38
CA VAL A 119 -2.01 -20.39 10.23
C VAL A 119 -2.44 -18.93 10.11
N PHE A 120 -1.96 -18.06 11.00
CA PHE A 120 -2.29 -16.63 10.93
C PHE A 120 -1.87 -15.99 9.60
N ARG A 121 -0.65 -16.30 9.12
CA ARG A 121 -0.13 -15.79 7.85
C ARG A 121 -0.96 -16.26 6.66
N GLU A 122 -1.31 -17.54 6.59
CA GLU A 122 -2.15 -18.08 5.53
C GLU A 122 -3.51 -17.38 5.51
N ARG A 123 -4.11 -17.15 6.69
CA ARG A 123 -5.36 -16.41 6.80
C ARG A 123 -5.23 -14.96 6.34
N MET A 124 -4.08 -14.31 6.53
CA MET A 124 -3.82 -12.97 5.99
C MET A 124 -3.63 -12.97 4.47
N GLU A 125 -2.84 -13.90 3.94
CA GLU A 125 -2.39 -13.88 2.54
C GLU A 125 -3.43 -14.45 1.56
N SER A 126 -4.25 -15.43 1.97
CA SER A 126 -5.14 -16.18 1.08
C SER A 126 -6.36 -15.42 0.51
N ALA A 127 -6.67 -14.22 0.99
CA ALA A 127 -7.94 -13.55 0.65
C ALA A 127 -7.89 -12.02 0.52
N GLY A 128 -6.70 -11.42 0.48
CA GLY A 128 -6.54 -9.98 0.33
C GLY A 128 -7.02 -9.48 -1.04
N ALA A 129 -8.10 -8.71 -1.07
CA ALA A 129 -8.65 -8.16 -2.32
C ALA A 129 -8.49 -6.64 -2.45
N ILE A 130 -8.16 -5.96 -1.35
CA ILE A 130 -7.88 -4.52 -1.34
C ILE A 130 -6.46 -4.24 -0.85
N GLY A 131 -5.91 -3.09 -1.24
CA GLY A 131 -4.58 -2.67 -0.80
C GLY A 131 -4.54 -2.49 0.72
N GLY A 132 -3.49 -3.01 1.36
CA GLY A 132 -3.31 -2.95 2.82
C GLY A 132 -4.01 -4.03 3.63
N GLU A 133 -4.79 -4.93 3.02
CA GLU A 133 -5.45 -6.03 3.73
C GLU A 133 -4.49 -7.19 4.04
N ALA A 134 -3.66 -7.60 3.07
CA ALA A 134 -2.99 -8.90 3.05
C ALA A 134 -1.61 -8.95 3.75
N VAL A 135 -1.28 -8.00 4.63
CA VAL A 135 0.08 -7.86 5.17
C VAL A 135 0.15 -8.36 6.61
N ASP A 136 0.88 -9.46 6.84
CA ASP A 136 1.28 -9.85 8.19
C ASP A 136 2.45 -8.97 8.69
N LEU A 137 2.10 -7.86 9.34
CA LEU A 137 3.05 -6.90 9.92
C LEU A 137 3.95 -7.54 11.00
N GLY A 138 3.44 -8.53 11.74
CA GLY A 138 4.22 -9.21 12.77
C GLY A 138 5.28 -10.15 12.19
N ALA A 139 4.96 -10.84 11.10
CA ALA A 139 5.96 -11.61 10.35
C ALA A 139 7.01 -10.69 9.71
N LEU A 140 6.57 -9.59 9.12
CA LEU A 140 7.47 -8.61 8.49
C LEU A 140 8.45 -7.98 9.48
N ALA A 141 7.96 -7.50 10.63
CA ALA A 141 8.80 -6.89 11.65
C ALA A 141 9.86 -7.88 12.19
N ARG A 142 9.48 -9.14 12.43
CA ARG A 142 10.42 -10.19 12.86
C ARG A 142 11.45 -10.53 11.78
N ALA A 143 11.05 -10.54 10.52
CA ALA A 143 11.96 -10.82 9.40
C ALA A 143 13.04 -9.73 9.25
N LEU A 144 12.69 -8.47 9.51
CA LEU A 144 13.62 -7.33 9.55
C LEU A 144 14.53 -7.37 10.76
N MET A 145 14.01 -7.77 11.92
CA MET A 145 14.77 -7.83 13.16
C MET A 145 15.74 -9.00 13.28
N ARG A 146 15.90 -9.89 12.28
CA ARG A 146 16.72 -11.12 12.35
C ARG A 146 17.97 -10.98 13.24
N GLY A 147 17.90 -11.53 14.46
CA GLY A 147 19.00 -11.53 15.45
C GLY A 147 18.92 -10.48 16.57
N ALA A 148 17.97 -9.55 16.52
CA ALA A 148 17.66 -8.59 17.57
C ALA A 148 16.39 -9.02 18.34
N THR A 149 16.41 -8.86 19.65
CA THR A 149 15.24 -9.00 20.50
C THR A 149 14.65 -7.61 20.78
N ALA A 150 13.33 -7.49 20.71
CA ALA A 150 12.61 -6.31 21.18
C ALA A 150 11.44 -6.80 22.02
N GLU A 151 11.55 -6.68 23.34
CA GLU A 151 10.50 -7.11 24.28
C GLU A 151 9.16 -6.43 23.94
N ASN A 152 9.21 -5.17 23.49
CA ASN A 152 8.03 -4.40 23.09
C ASN A 152 7.38 -4.90 21.80
N LEU A 153 8.13 -5.58 20.91
CA LEU A 153 7.58 -6.05 19.63
C LEU A 153 6.54 -7.15 19.86
N ASP A 154 6.80 -8.12 20.73
CA ASP A 154 5.87 -9.23 20.93
C ASP A 154 4.56 -8.76 21.57
N ALA A 155 4.62 -7.79 22.50
CA ALA A 155 3.43 -7.15 23.03
C ALA A 155 2.64 -6.41 21.93
N ALA A 156 3.32 -5.64 21.08
CA ALA A 156 2.68 -4.90 20.00
C ALA A 156 2.04 -5.84 18.94
N VAL A 157 2.74 -6.91 18.56
CA VAL A 157 2.21 -7.91 17.63
C VAL A 157 1.05 -8.69 18.24
N THR A 158 1.10 -9.00 19.53
CA THR A 158 0.00 -9.69 20.22
C THR A 158 -1.26 -8.84 20.23
N ALA A 159 -1.15 -7.56 20.60
CA ALA A 159 -2.29 -6.65 20.59
C ALA A 159 -2.85 -6.43 19.17
N TYR A 160 -1.98 -6.35 18.15
CA TYR A 160 -2.39 -6.31 16.74
C TYR A 160 -3.23 -7.53 16.35
N ARG A 161 -2.78 -8.75 16.70
CA ARG A 161 -3.48 -9.99 16.33
C ARG A 161 -4.81 -10.17 17.05
N VAL A 162 -4.89 -9.81 18.33
CA VAL A 162 -6.13 -9.85 19.11
C VAL A 162 -7.23 -9.02 18.46
N GLU A 163 -6.89 -7.86 17.91
CA GLU A 163 -7.86 -7.00 17.23
C GLU A 163 -8.21 -7.50 15.82
N LEU A 164 -7.24 -8.08 15.11
CA LEU A 164 -7.40 -8.50 13.73
C LEU A 164 -8.20 -9.80 13.57
N ASP A 165 -7.98 -10.77 14.45
CA ASP A 165 -8.61 -12.10 14.37
C ASP A 165 -10.14 -12.11 14.22
N PRO A 166 -10.93 -11.37 15.02
CA PRO A 166 -12.39 -11.34 14.84
C PRO A 166 -12.80 -10.75 13.48
N LEU A 167 -11.99 -9.86 12.90
CA LEU A 167 -12.26 -9.31 11.57
C LEU A 167 -11.94 -10.32 10.46
N LEU A 168 -10.88 -11.12 10.62
CA LEU A 168 -10.55 -12.21 9.69
C LEU A 168 -11.64 -13.29 9.71
N ASP A 169 -12.20 -13.59 10.89
CA ASP A 169 -13.35 -14.49 11.03
C ASP A 169 -14.59 -13.92 10.33
N ALA A 170 -14.92 -12.65 10.62
CA ALA A 170 -16.04 -11.97 9.99
C ALA A 170 -15.90 -11.97 8.46
N ARG A 171 -14.68 -11.77 7.95
CA ARG A 171 -14.39 -11.80 6.51
C ARG A 171 -14.67 -13.17 5.92
N THR A 172 -14.11 -14.25 6.49
CA THR A 172 -14.38 -15.61 6.04
C THR A 172 -15.87 -15.92 6.05
N ASN A 173 -16.60 -15.53 7.10
CA ASN A 173 -18.04 -15.79 7.20
C ASN A 173 -18.88 -14.98 6.21
N ALA A 174 -18.37 -13.83 5.75
CA ALA A 174 -19.03 -12.99 4.75
C ALA A 174 -18.68 -13.37 3.30
N GLU A 175 -17.77 -14.32 3.07
CA GLU A 175 -17.45 -14.81 1.73
C GLU A 175 -18.68 -15.45 1.08
N GLY A 176 -19.00 -15.04 -0.16
CA GLY A 176 -20.20 -15.48 -0.88
C GLY A 176 -21.50 -14.77 -0.45
N GLY A 177 -21.44 -13.85 0.52
CA GLY A 177 -22.56 -13.03 0.97
C GLY A 177 -22.67 -11.67 0.27
N ASP A 178 -23.14 -10.66 1.01
CA ASP A 178 -23.22 -9.28 0.52
C ASP A 178 -21.83 -8.68 0.28
N ALA A 179 -21.56 -8.31 -0.97
CA ALA A 179 -20.29 -7.75 -1.41
C ALA A 179 -19.93 -6.43 -0.69
N ILE A 180 -20.92 -5.60 -0.35
CA ILE A 180 -20.69 -4.33 0.35
C ILE A 180 -20.35 -4.58 1.82
N ALA A 181 -21.06 -5.49 2.49
CA ALA A 181 -20.72 -5.91 3.85
C ALA A 181 -19.30 -6.50 3.91
N LEU A 182 -18.94 -7.38 2.98
CA LEU A 182 -17.59 -7.95 2.88
C LEU A 182 -16.53 -6.85 2.66
N LEU A 183 -16.79 -5.88 1.77
CA LEU A 183 -15.89 -4.76 1.54
C LEU A 183 -15.69 -3.92 2.82
N ARG A 184 -16.74 -3.65 3.60
CA ARG A 184 -16.62 -2.92 4.88
C ARG A 184 -15.77 -3.66 5.91
N ILE A 185 -15.88 -4.99 5.98
CA ILE A 185 -15.02 -5.81 6.85
C ILE A 185 -13.55 -5.69 6.41
N ARG A 186 -13.28 -5.77 5.10
CA ARG A 186 -11.93 -5.60 4.55
C ARG A 186 -11.34 -4.23 4.83
N LEU A 187 -12.14 -3.17 4.71
CA LEU A 187 -11.73 -1.80 5.08
C LEU A 187 -11.41 -1.68 6.58
N SER A 188 -12.13 -2.41 7.43
CA SER A 188 -11.86 -2.48 8.87
C SER A 188 -10.53 -3.19 9.15
N ILE A 189 -10.25 -4.32 8.48
CA ILE A 189 -8.95 -5.02 8.55
C ILE A 189 -7.82 -4.07 8.16
N ARG A 190 -7.95 -3.36 7.04
CA ARG A 190 -6.96 -2.37 6.61
C ARG A 190 -6.74 -1.28 7.66
N THR A 191 -7.81 -0.80 8.30
CA THR A 191 -7.71 0.23 9.35
C THR A 191 -6.93 -0.29 10.57
N VAL A 192 -7.11 -1.56 10.95
CA VAL A 192 -6.32 -2.21 12.00
C VAL A 192 -4.85 -2.30 11.57
N ASN A 193 -4.57 -2.75 10.34
CA ASN A 193 -3.21 -2.84 9.81
C ASN A 193 -2.51 -1.48 9.77
N ASP A 194 -3.18 -0.44 9.27
CA ASP A 194 -2.62 0.91 9.15
C ASP A 194 -2.23 1.49 10.52
N ARG A 195 -3.06 1.27 11.55
CA ARG A 195 -2.74 1.70 12.93
C ARG A 195 -1.67 0.83 13.59
N ALA A 196 -1.72 -0.48 13.35
CA ALA A 196 -0.72 -1.41 13.86
C ALA A 196 0.65 -1.18 13.25
N LEU A 197 0.73 -0.67 12.01
CA LEU A 197 1.97 -0.29 11.36
C LEU A 197 2.77 0.71 12.23
N ASP A 198 2.11 1.77 12.71
CA ASP A 198 2.77 2.77 13.54
C ASP A 198 3.11 2.23 14.94
N ALA A 199 2.22 1.44 15.54
CA ALA A 199 2.45 0.83 16.84
C ALA A 199 3.64 -0.15 16.82
N ILE A 200 3.74 -0.99 15.79
CA ILE A 200 4.84 -1.93 15.61
C ILE A 200 6.13 -1.17 15.24
N ALA A 201 6.06 -0.15 14.40
CA ALA A 201 7.23 0.68 14.08
C ALA A 201 7.82 1.36 15.32
N ALA A 202 6.97 1.79 16.27
CA ALA A 202 7.41 2.34 17.55
C ALA A 202 7.98 1.29 18.52
N ALA A 203 7.68 0.00 18.30
CA ALA A 203 8.12 -1.11 19.15
C ALA A 203 9.46 -1.74 18.70
N ILE A 204 9.97 -1.36 17.52
CA ILE A 204 11.25 -1.82 16.98
C ILE A 204 12.31 -0.70 17.03
N PRO A 205 13.61 -1.00 16.86
CA PRO A 205 14.64 0.04 16.87
C PRO A 205 14.39 1.14 15.82
N GLU A 206 14.58 2.41 16.20
CA GLU A 206 14.30 3.58 15.34
C GLU A 206 15.02 3.49 13.98
N ALA A 207 16.26 2.98 13.98
CA ALA A 207 17.05 2.77 12.76
C ALA A 207 16.39 1.81 11.75
N MET A 208 15.49 0.93 12.21
CA MET A 208 14.73 -0.03 11.39
C MET A 208 13.31 0.44 11.10
N ALA A 209 12.74 1.35 11.89
CA ALA A 209 11.35 1.78 11.80
C ALA A 209 10.99 2.35 10.41
N ALA A 210 11.87 3.16 9.82
CA ALA A 210 11.66 3.70 8.47
C ALA A 210 11.64 2.60 7.40
N SER A 211 12.57 1.64 7.47
CA SER A 211 12.63 0.50 6.54
C SER A 211 11.39 -0.38 6.68
N PHE A 212 10.96 -0.66 7.92
CA PHE A 212 9.76 -1.43 8.19
C PHE A 212 8.52 -0.77 7.61
N ARG A 213 8.32 0.54 7.84
CA ARG A 213 7.19 1.28 7.26
C ARG A 213 7.20 1.21 5.73
N SER A 214 8.36 1.44 5.12
CA SER A 214 8.50 1.40 3.66
C SER A 214 8.19 0.01 3.10
N GLU A 215 8.72 -1.07 3.70
CA GLU A 215 8.52 -2.44 3.22
C GLU A 215 7.07 -2.91 3.45
N ALA A 216 6.47 -2.53 4.58
CA ALA A 216 5.08 -2.84 4.87
C ALA A 216 4.13 -2.17 3.87
N LEU A 217 4.34 -0.87 3.59
CA LEU A 217 3.55 -0.15 2.60
C LEU A 217 3.77 -0.67 1.18
N ALA A 218 5.01 -1.04 0.82
CA ALA A 218 5.31 -1.64 -0.47
C ALA A 218 4.61 -3.00 -0.66
N LYS A 219 4.61 -3.86 0.37
CA LYS A 219 3.89 -5.15 0.34
C LYS A 219 2.36 -4.93 0.34
N ALA A 220 1.86 -3.92 1.06
CA ALA A 220 0.45 -3.59 1.15
C ALA A 220 -0.12 -2.97 -0.13
N TYR A 221 0.67 -2.15 -0.82
CA TYR A 221 0.24 -1.31 -1.95
C TYR A 221 1.22 -1.43 -3.12
N PRO A 222 1.38 -2.63 -3.71
CA PRO A 222 2.39 -2.87 -4.74
C PRO A 222 2.22 -1.97 -5.97
N SER A 223 0.99 -1.55 -6.30
CA SER A 223 0.73 -0.61 -7.40
C SER A 223 1.19 0.82 -7.10
N ALA A 224 1.20 1.25 -5.83
CA ALA A 224 1.72 2.57 -5.44
C ALA A 224 3.25 2.58 -5.29
N PHE A 225 3.85 1.42 -5.04
CA PHE A 225 5.30 1.22 -4.90
C PHE A 225 5.89 0.50 -6.12
N ALA A 226 5.38 0.81 -7.32
CA ALA A 226 5.92 0.26 -8.54
C ALA A 226 7.44 0.58 -8.64
N PRO A 227 8.32 -0.40 -8.91
CA PRO A 227 9.76 -0.16 -8.96
C PRO A 227 10.14 0.87 -10.02
N SER A 228 10.91 1.89 -9.62
CA SER A 228 11.36 2.93 -10.56
C SER A 228 12.55 2.47 -11.41
N ALA A 229 12.35 2.50 -12.73
CA ALA A 229 13.38 2.15 -13.71
C ALA A 229 14.44 3.26 -13.81
N ALA A 230 14.03 4.52 -13.72
CA ALA A 230 14.92 5.66 -13.70
C ALA A 230 15.80 5.68 -12.43
N LEU A 231 15.24 5.43 -11.24
CA LEU A 231 16.03 5.31 -10.00
C LEU A 231 17.03 4.15 -10.10
N SER A 232 16.59 2.99 -10.58
CA SER A 232 17.48 1.84 -10.77
C SER A 232 18.63 2.13 -11.75
N SER A 233 18.34 2.91 -12.80
CA SER A 233 19.35 3.35 -13.78
C SER A 233 20.33 4.33 -13.15
N LEU A 234 19.86 5.29 -12.36
CA LEU A 234 20.70 6.23 -11.62
C LEU A 234 21.60 5.50 -10.61
N ASP A 235 21.06 4.53 -9.86
CA ASP A 235 21.84 3.71 -8.91
C ASP A 235 22.93 2.89 -9.60
N ARG A 236 22.68 2.43 -10.83
CA ARG A 236 23.69 1.76 -11.65
C ARG A 236 24.76 2.75 -12.10
N LEU A 237 24.35 3.91 -12.61
CA LEU A 237 25.28 4.96 -13.02
C LEU A 237 26.16 5.42 -11.87
N LEU A 238 25.62 5.60 -10.66
CA LEU A 238 26.38 6.00 -9.48
C LEU A 238 27.48 5.01 -9.07
N ARG A 239 27.35 3.72 -9.43
CA ARG A 239 28.42 2.73 -9.22
C ARG A 239 29.58 2.90 -10.20
N GLU A 240 29.29 3.35 -11.42
CA GLU A 240 30.29 3.58 -12.48
C GLU A 240 30.87 5.01 -12.43
N LEU A 241 30.07 5.98 -12.01
CA LEU A 241 30.36 7.41 -12.01
C LEU A 241 29.86 8.09 -10.71
N PRO A 242 30.57 7.91 -9.58
CA PRO A 242 30.12 8.38 -8.26
C PRO A 242 30.41 9.87 -8.04
N THR A 243 29.71 10.76 -8.74
CA THR A 243 29.84 12.21 -8.56
C THR A 243 28.90 12.74 -7.47
N ASP A 244 29.29 13.84 -6.83
CA ASP A 244 28.45 14.47 -5.80
C ASP A 244 27.14 15.03 -6.36
N GLN A 245 27.15 15.49 -7.62
CA GLN A 245 25.94 15.93 -8.33
C GLN A 245 24.92 14.78 -8.49
N LEU A 246 25.38 13.59 -8.89
CA LEU A 246 24.51 12.42 -9.04
C LEU A 246 24.01 11.90 -7.68
N ARG A 247 24.82 11.98 -6.62
CA ARG A 247 24.38 11.62 -5.26
C ARG A 247 23.32 12.58 -4.73
N ALA A 248 23.49 13.88 -4.98
CA ALA A 248 22.49 14.88 -4.63
C ALA A 248 21.17 14.65 -5.39
N LEU A 249 21.26 14.36 -6.70
CA LEU A 249 20.09 14.00 -7.51
C LEU A 249 19.39 12.73 -7.00
N GLN A 250 20.14 11.70 -6.62
CA GLN A 250 19.58 10.46 -6.06
C GLN A 250 18.79 10.74 -4.79
N THR A 251 19.30 11.60 -3.91
CA THR A 251 18.61 11.98 -2.67
C THR A 251 17.29 12.73 -2.96
N ASP A 252 17.31 13.72 -3.86
CA ASP A 252 16.10 14.45 -4.28
C ASP A 252 15.09 13.51 -4.96
N ALA A 253 15.57 12.60 -5.80
CA ALA A 253 14.74 11.64 -6.49
C ALA A 253 14.06 10.65 -5.54
N GLN A 254 14.78 10.16 -4.53
CA GLN A 254 14.22 9.29 -3.48
C GLN A 254 13.13 10.01 -2.67
N LEU A 255 13.33 11.28 -2.33
CA LEU A 255 12.33 12.09 -1.63
C LEU A 255 11.06 12.23 -2.48
N ARG A 256 11.19 12.69 -3.73
CA ARG A 256 10.05 12.84 -4.66
C ARG A 256 9.31 11.53 -4.89
N TYR A 257 10.05 10.44 -5.07
CA TYR A 257 9.47 9.11 -5.23
C TYR A 257 8.64 8.71 -4.01
N SER A 258 9.16 8.95 -2.80
CA SER A 258 8.43 8.66 -1.56
C SER A 258 7.12 9.47 -1.42
N GLU A 259 7.11 10.73 -1.86
CA GLU A 259 5.90 11.57 -1.89
C GLU A 259 4.86 11.04 -2.87
N ILE A 260 5.30 10.59 -4.06
CA ILE A 260 4.43 9.98 -5.07
C ILE A 260 3.83 8.67 -4.55
N CYS A 261 4.64 7.80 -3.95
CA CYS A 261 4.14 6.57 -3.34
C CYS A 261 3.10 6.87 -2.24
N THR A 262 3.37 7.87 -1.39
CA THR A 262 2.43 8.30 -0.34
C THR A 262 1.10 8.77 -0.93
N ARG A 263 1.14 9.58 -2.00
CA ARG A 263 -0.06 10.01 -2.73
C ARG A 263 -0.80 8.83 -3.37
N GLY A 264 -0.07 7.88 -3.96
CA GLY A 264 -0.63 6.66 -4.54
C GLY A 264 -1.37 5.79 -3.51
N VAL A 265 -0.78 5.60 -2.33
CA VAL A 265 -1.44 4.89 -1.21
C VAL A 265 -2.74 5.60 -0.81
N ALA A 266 -2.69 6.93 -0.65
CA ALA A 266 -3.87 7.73 -0.29
C ALA A 266 -4.99 7.60 -1.34
N ALA A 267 -4.65 7.67 -2.63
CA ALA A 267 -5.61 7.53 -3.72
C ALA A 267 -6.25 6.12 -3.75
N ILE A 268 -5.46 5.05 -3.57
CA ILE A 268 -5.98 3.68 -3.48
C ILE A 268 -6.93 3.53 -2.29
N ARG A 269 -6.55 4.07 -1.12
CA ARG A 269 -7.39 4.03 0.08
C ARG A 269 -8.73 4.72 -0.17
N GLN A 270 -8.70 5.91 -0.79
CA GLN A 270 -9.89 6.68 -1.15
C GLN A 270 -10.79 5.90 -2.10
N ARG A 271 -10.23 5.29 -3.17
CA ARG A 271 -10.98 4.49 -4.14
C ARG A 271 -11.69 3.31 -3.49
N ASP A 272 -10.98 2.56 -2.66
CA ASP A 272 -11.56 1.39 -2.02
C ASP A 272 -12.66 1.76 -1.00
N ALA A 273 -12.52 2.91 -0.33
CA ALA A 273 -13.57 3.43 0.55
C ALA A 273 -14.81 3.90 -0.24
N ALA A 274 -14.59 4.60 -1.36
CA ALA A 274 -15.65 5.12 -2.20
C ALA A 274 -16.53 4.04 -2.84
N ARG A 275 -15.96 2.84 -3.09
CA ARG A 275 -16.71 1.66 -3.56
C ARG A 275 -17.86 1.24 -2.63
N ALA A 276 -17.76 1.56 -1.33
CA ALA A 276 -18.79 1.26 -0.34
C ALA A 276 -19.78 2.42 -0.10
N ASP A 277 -19.58 3.57 -0.76
CA ASP A 277 -20.27 4.83 -0.51
C ASP A 277 -21.20 5.22 -1.66
N SER A 278 -20.65 5.69 -2.79
CA SER A 278 -21.45 6.14 -3.95
C SER A 278 -20.66 6.11 -5.26
N VAL A 279 -21.38 6.14 -6.38
CA VAL A 279 -20.79 6.18 -7.74
C VAL A 279 -20.00 7.47 -7.97
N ASP A 280 -20.51 8.62 -7.49
CA ASP A 280 -19.83 9.91 -7.64
C ASP A 280 -18.53 9.95 -6.84
N ALA A 281 -18.55 9.45 -5.59
CA ALA A 281 -17.34 9.32 -4.79
C ALA A 281 -16.30 8.40 -5.46
N LEU A 282 -16.76 7.33 -6.12
CA LEU A 282 -15.89 6.41 -6.84
C LEU A 282 -15.22 7.09 -8.04
N ALA A 283 -15.95 7.87 -8.84
CA ALA A 283 -15.40 8.61 -9.97
C ALA A 283 -14.30 9.60 -9.54
N VAL A 284 -14.53 10.36 -8.48
CA VAL A 284 -13.51 11.28 -7.91
C VAL A 284 -12.27 10.52 -7.44
N ALA A 285 -12.46 9.35 -6.83
CA ALA A 285 -11.35 8.55 -6.33
C ALA A 285 -10.56 7.86 -7.46
N GLU A 286 -11.23 7.46 -8.55
CA GLU A 286 -10.58 6.95 -9.75
C GLU A 286 -9.72 8.03 -10.43
N GLU A 287 -10.21 9.27 -10.50
CA GLU A 287 -9.42 10.41 -10.97
C GLU A 287 -8.19 10.64 -10.08
N ALA A 288 -8.32 10.52 -8.75
CA ALA A 288 -7.19 10.63 -7.84
C ALA A 288 -6.12 9.54 -8.08
N VAL A 289 -6.54 8.31 -8.40
CA VAL A 289 -5.61 7.22 -8.78
C VAL A 289 -4.93 7.52 -10.10
N ALA A 290 -5.67 7.96 -11.12
CA ALA A 290 -5.11 8.34 -12.43
C ALA A 290 -4.09 9.48 -12.29
N ASN A 291 -4.37 10.47 -11.44
CA ASN A 291 -3.45 11.57 -11.14
C ASN A 291 -2.17 11.10 -10.43
N ALA A 292 -2.26 10.09 -9.56
CA ALA A 292 -1.10 9.50 -8.91
C ALA A 292 -0.24 8.70 -9.89
N GLU A 293 -0.86 7.93 -10.79
CA GLU A 293 -0.18 7.21 -11.87
C GLU A 293 0.52 8.19 -12.83
N SER A 294 -0.15 9.27 -13.23
CA SER A 294 0.45 10.31 -14.09
C SER A 294 1.67 10.97 -13.41
N ALA A 295 1.59 11.26 -12.11
CA ALA A 295 2.72 11.83 -11.37
C ALA A 295 3.94 10.89 -11.33
N TYR A 296 3.71 9.58 -11.29
CA TYR A 296 4.78 8.58 -11.40
C TYR A 296 5.46 8.62 -12.78
N ASP A 297 4.67 8.66 -13.86
CA ASP A 297 5.21 8.75 -15.22
C ASP A 297 5.96 10.07 -15.46
N GLU A 298 5.47 11.18 -14.90
CA GLU A 298 6.19 12.47 -14.89
C GLU A 298 7.52 12.38 -14.15
N PHE A 299 7.56 11.68 -13.01
CA PHE A 299 8.77 11.47 -12.24
C PHE A 299 9.82 10.64 -12.99
N GLU A 300 9.44 9.53 -13.62
CA GLU A 300 10.34 8.71 -14.43
C GLU A 300 11.01 9.54 -15.53
N ARG A 301 10.21 10.34 -16.24
CA ARG A 301 10.68 11.23 -17.32
C ARG A 301 11.60 12.32 -16.80
N TRP A 302 11.19 12.97 -15.70
CA TRP A 302 12.00 13.99 -15.03
C TRP A 302 13.36 13.44 -14.61
N LEU A 303 13.39 12.26 -13.97
CA LEU A 303 14.63 11.70 -13.43
C LEU A 303 15.59 11.26 -14.53
N LEU A 304 15.10 10.63 -15.59
CA LEU A 304 15.94 10.26 -16.74
C LEU A 304 16.58 11.49 -17.37
N LYS A 305 15.79 12.53 -17.62
CA LYS A 305 16.29 13.79 -18.18
C LYS A 305 17.32 14.45 -17.26
N ARG A 306 17.01 14.58 -15.97
CA ARG A 306 17.93 15.18 -14.99
C ARG A 306 19.22 14.39 -14.85
N THR A 307 19.16 13.06 -14.94
CA THR A 307 20.36 12.22 -14.87
C THR A 307 21.26 12.46 -16.09
N ALA A 308 20.67 12.58 -17.29
CA ALA A 308 21.42 12.91 -18.51
C ALA A 308 22.04 14.32 -18.47
N GLU A 309 21.41 15.28 -17.78
CA GLU A 309 21.91 16.66 -17.62
C GLU A 309 22.95 16.81 -16.50
N SER A 310 22.95 15.91 -15.51
CA SER A 310 23.76 16.05 -14.27
C SER A 310 25.21 15.55 -14.40
N ALA A 311 25.61 15.11 -15.58
CA ALA A 311 26.99 14.71 -15.87
C ALA A 311 27.40 15.16 -17.27
N ALA A 312 28.70 15.39 -17.48
CA ALA A 312 29.22 15.71 -18.81
C ALA A 312 28.92 14.57 -19.79
N ALA A 313 28.55 14.91 -21.03
CA ALA A 313 28.18 13.93 -22.05
C ALA A 313 29.30 12.91 -22.30
N GLU A 314 30.56 13.36 -22.27
CA GLU A 314 31.74 12.50 -22.41
C GLU A 314 31.85 11.49 -21.27
N ALA A 315 31.56 11.90 -20.03
CA ALA A 315 31.59 11.02 -18.86
C ALA A 315 30.47 9.98 -18.91
N LEU A 316 29.27 10.36 -19.36
CA LEU A 316 28.15 9.43 -19.55
C LEU A 316 28.47 8.39 -20.64
N VAL A 317 28.99 8.83 -21.80
CA VAL A 317 29.36 7.93 -22.90
C VAL A 317 30.52 7.00 -22.53
N ALA A 318 31.35 7.35 -21.55
CA ALA A 318 32.42 6.47 -21.06
C ALA A 318 31.90 5.29 -20.21
N THR A 319 30.63 5.28 -19.81
CA THR A 319 30.01 4.27 -18.95
C THR A 319 28.92 3.50 -19.69
N GLU A 320 28.70 2.22 -19.35
CA GLU A 320 27.63 1.45 -19.99
C GLU A 320 26.25 1.92 -19.48
N ALA A 321 26.16 2.23 -18.18
CA ALA A 321 24.95 2.80 -17.60
C ALA A 321 24.58 4.17 -18.22
N GLY A 322 25.58 5.04 -18.42
CA GLY A 322 25.36 6.36 -19.02
C GLY A 322 24.91 6.30 -20.48
N LYS A 323 25.47 5.40 -21.29
CA LYS A 323 24.98 5.15 -22.67
C LYS A 323 23.52 4.72 -22.70
N LEU A 324 23.11 3.82 -21.79
CA LEU A 324 21.72 3.38 -21.69
C LEU A 324 20.79 4.52 -21.30
N ILE A 325 21.17 5.36 -20.34
CA ILE A 325 20.39 6.53 -19.92
C ILE A 325 20.24 7.53 -21.07
N LEU A 326 21.31 7.84 -21.80
CA LEU A 326 21.26 8.72 -22.96
C LEU A 326 20.34 8.17 -24.06
N ALA A 327 20.42 6.86 -24.33
CA ALA A 327 19.54 6.21 -25.29
C ALA A 327 18.06 6.27 -24.86
N GLN A 328 17.78 6.04 -23.58
CA GLN A 328 16.43 6.14 -23.01
C GLN A 328 15.90 7.58 -23.06
N SER A 329 16.71 8.56 -22.64
CA SER A 329 16.35 9.99 -22.69
C SER A 329 16.02 10.42 -24.13
N LYS A 330 16.85 10.04 -25.10
CA LYS A 330 16.61 10.34 -26.52
C LYS A 330 15.37 9.65 -27.07
N ALA A 331 15.13 8.38 -26.71
CA ALA A 331 13.94 7.66 -27.13
C ALA A 331 12.67 8.31 -26.56
N LEU A 332 12.73 8.79 -25.31
CA LEU A 332 11.66 9.52 -24.65
C LEU A 332 11.37 10.86 -25.34
N GLU A 333 12.39 11.66 -25.63
CA GLU A 333 12.24 12.92 -26.36
C GLU A 333 11.59 12.71 -27.73
N GLN A 334 12.01 11.68 -28.46
CA GLN A 334 11.40 11.32 -29.75
C GLN A 334 9.96 10.83 -29.60
N ALA A 335 9.61 10.17 -28.49
CA ALA A 335 8.25 9.74 -28.23
C ALA A 335 7.34 10.93 -27.94
N ILE A 336 7.82 11.88 -27.15
CA ILE A 336 7.12 13.14 -26.85
C ILE A 336 6.92 13.97 -28.12
N GLU A 337 7.96 14.15 -28.94
CA GLU A 337 7.88 14.90 -30.21
C GLU A 337 6.88 14.27 -31.19
N LYS A 338 6.74 12.94 -31.16
CA LYS A 338 5.76 12.20 -31.98
C LYS A 338 4.37 12.07 -31.33
N GLY A 339 4.17 12.65 -30.15
CA GLY A 339 2.95 12.53 -29.35
C GLY A 339 2.64 11.09 -28.92
N SER A 340 3.58 10.14 -28.98
CA SER A 340 3.34 8.71 -28.73
C SER A 340 3.40 8.30 -27.25
N ASP A 341 3.66 9.25 -26.36
CA ASP A 341 3.89 9.03 -24.92
C ASP A 341 2.75 9.53 -24.01
N HIS A 342 1.54 9.71 -24.55
CA HIS A 342 0.38 10.06 -23.73
C HIS A 342 -0.35 8.80 -23.25
N PRO A 343 -0.77 8.72 -21.97
CA PRO A 343 -1.70 7.70 -21.51
C PRO A 343 -2.97 7.78 -22.35
N TRP A 344 -3.41 6.67 -22.94
CA TRP A 344 -4.68 6.59 -23.68
C TRP A 344 -5.91 6.93 -22.82
N THR A 345 -5.73 6.95 -21.51
CA THR A 345 -6.72 7.35 -20.51
C THR A 345 -6.86 8.86 -20.36
N ASP A 346 -5.90 9.65 -20.87
CA ASP A 346 -6.03 11.11 -20.94
C ASP A 346 -6.87 11.48 -22.17
N GLN A 347 -8.16 11.65 -21.95
CA GLN A 347 -9.12 12.02 -22.99
C GLN A 347 -8.74 13.35 -23.66
N ARG A 348 -8.15 14.30 -22.91
CA ARG A 348 -7.77 15.62 -23.43
C ARG A 348 -6.54 15.51 -24.32
N ALA A 349 -5.54 14.73 -23.93
CA ALA A 349 -4.36 14.47 -24.76
C ALA A 349 -4.71 13.63 -26.00
N THR A 350 -5.67 12.70 -25.88
CA THR A 350 -6.17 11.91 -27.00
C THR A 350 -6.93 12.79 -27.99
N LEU A 351 -7.79 13.68 -27.51
CA LEU A 351 -8.47 14.69 -28.33
C LEU A 351 -7.46 15.60 -29.03
N MET A 352 -6.54 16.24 -28.30
CA MET A 352 -5.51 17.11 -28.91
C MET A 352 -4.67 16.45 -30.01
N ARG A 353 -4.55 15.12 -29.96
CA ARG A 353 -3.73 14.35 -30.90
C ARG A 353 -4.50 13.88 -32.14
N PHE A 354 -5.77 13.54 -31.98
CA PHE A 354 -6.55 12.90 -33.04
C PHE A 354 -7.69 13.78 -33.57
N ASP A 355 -8.13 14.80 -32.84
CA ASP A 355 -9.07 15.84 -33.30
C ASP A 355 -8.35 16.78 -34.27
N ALA A 356 -8.24 16.35 -35.53
CA ALA A 356 -7.58 17.07 -36.60
C ALA A 356 -8.45 18.23 -37.10
N ASN A 357 -9.77 18.12 -36.93
CA ASN A 357 -10.73 19.12 -37.38
C ASN A 357 -11.01 20.23 -36.33
N GLY A 358 -10.61 20.01 -35.08
CA GLY A 358 -10.71 20.95 -33.96
C GLY A 358 -12.13 21.12 -33.39
N ASP A 359 -13.02 20.16 -33.61
CA ASP A 359 -14.43 20.22 -33.19
C ASP A 359 -14.67 19.76 -31.74
N GLY A 360 -13.61 19.28 -31.07
CA GLY A 360 -13.66 18.79 -29.70
C GLY A 360 -14.22 17.37 -29.57
N ALA A 361 -14.41 16.66 -30.68
CA ALA A 361 -14.79 15.26 -30.75
C ALA A 361 -13.76 14.47 -31.59
N ILE A 362 -13.92 13.14 -31.62
CA ILE A 362 -13.15 12.25 -32.49
C ILE A 362 -14.16 11.67 -33.46
N ASP A 363 -14.05 12.04 -34.74
CA ASP A 363 -14.91 11.48 -35.78
C ASP A 363 -14.50 10.03 -36.16
N GLU A 364 -15.19 9.41 -37.11
CA GLU A 364 -14.91 8.02 -37.50
C GLU A 364 -13.53 7.83 -38.14
N ALA A 365 -13.02 8.84 -38.86
CA ALA A 365 -11.71 8.82 -39.50
C ALA A 365 -10.59 9.03 -38.47
N GLU A 366 -10.77 10.00 -37.57
CA GLU A 366 -9.89 10.28 -36.44
C GLU A 366 -9.87 9.12 -35.45
N GLY A 367 -11.02 8.47 -35.23
CA GLY A 367 -11.19 7.30 -34.39
C GLY A 367 -10.43 6.09 -34.93
N SER A 368 -10.42 5.89 -36.25
CA SER A 368 -9.64 4.84 -36.90
C SER A 368 -8.12 5.05 -36.74
N ALA A 369 -7.67 6.31 -36.80
CA ALA A 369 -6.28 6.68 -36.54
C ALA A 369 -5.90 6.46 -35.06
N ALA A 370 -6.79 6.84 -34.14
CA ALA A 370 -6.63 6.60 -32.71
C ALA A 370 -6.57 5.10 -32.38
N LEU A 371 -7.46 4.28 -32.95
CA LEU A 371 -7.49 2.82 -32.74
C LEU A 371 -6.22 2.14 -33.27
N THR A 372 -5.74 2.59 -34.42
CA THR A 372 -4.49 2.09 -35.02
C THR A 372 -3.29 2.41 -34.15
N ALA A 373 -3.18 3.65 -33.67
CA ALA A 373 -2.11 4.04 -32.75
C ALA A 373 -2.23 3.32 -31.38
N PHE A 374 -3.45 3.06 -30.89
CA PHE A 374 -3.72 2.32 -29.66
C PHE A 374 -3.24 0.87 -29.77
N SER A 375 -3.64 0.16 -30.82
CA SER A 375 -3.22 -1.23 -31.03
C SER A 375 -1.68 -1.38 -31.11
N GLN A 376 -1.00 -0.42 -31.73
CA GLN A 376 0.47 -0.41 -31.84
C GLN A 376 1.19 -0.13 -30.51
N THR A 377 0.58 0.65 -29.61
CA THR A 377 1.19 1.02 -28.32
C THR A 377 0.79 0.07 -27.18
N ALA A 378 -0.47 -0.36 -27.13
CA ALA A 378 -0.96 -1.35 -26.16
C ALA A 378 -0.28 -2.72 -26.37
N GLY A 379 -0.10 -3.15 -27.62
CA GLY A 379 0.63 -4.39 -27.94
C GLY A 379 2.09 -4.39 -27.47
N ARG A 380 2.76 -3.23 -27.47
CA ARG A 380 4.13 -3.09 -26.94
C ARG A 380 4.19 -3.11 -25.42
N ARG A 381 3.16 -2.62 -24.72
CA ARG A 381 3.10 -2.63 -23.24
C ARG A 381 2.82 -4.04 -22.70
N GLN A 382 2.01 -4.85 -23.38
CA GLN A 382 1.81 -6.27 -23.02
C GLN A 382 3.09 -7.11 -23.17
N HIS A 383 3.86 -6.89 -24.24
CA HIS A 383 5.14 -7.58 -24.47
C HIS A 383 6.27 -7.19 -23.51
N LYS A 384 6.16 -6.04 -22.82
CA LYS A 384 7.11 -5.62 -21.78
C LYS A 384 6.77 -6.13 -20.38
N LYS A 385 5.55 -6.68 -20.19
CA LYS A 385 5.06 -7.24 -18.92
C LYS A 385 5.12 -8.77 -18.87
N LEU A 386 5.52 -9.41 -19.98
CA LEU A 386 5.93 -10.82 -20.08
C LEU A 386 7.45 -10.85 -20.19
#